data_AF-A0A285BGY6-F1
#
_entry.id   AF-A0A285BGY6-F1
#
_cell.length_a   1.000
_cell.length_b   1.000
_cell.length_c   1.000
_cell.angle_alpha   90.00
_cell.angle_beta   90.00
_cell.angle_gamma   90.00
#
_symmetry.space_group_name_H-M   'P 1'
#
loop_
_entity.id
_entity.type
_entity.pdbx_description
1 polymer ?
#
loop_
_entity_poly.entity_id
_entity_poly.type
_entity_poly.pdbx_seq_one_letter_code
_entity_poly.pdbx_strand_id
1 'polypeptide(L)'
;MRKVSVFLISALLLIISFSTVLVVASVFKTLNKPYTEIIYMNWSIKLPSTYKEVYSVDSGPSFHGDGERYHIFDYKNNDDIELSLKWNDGKNASIESAIKHVLNSLTIPNEYMPNFKSKYKYY
;
A
#
# COMPACT_ATOMS: atom_id res chain seq x y z
N MET A 1 33.30 -43.08 -12.43
CA MET A 1 32.24 -42.88 -11.42
C MET A 1 32.43 -41.59 -10.59
N ARG A 2 33.55 -41.40 -9.88
CA ARG A 2 33.79 -40.20 -9.02
C ARG A 2 33.72 -38.83 -9.73
N LYS A 3 34.14 -38.71 -10.99
CA LYS A 3 34.04 -37.45 -11.76
C LYS A 3 32.60 -37.09 -12.16
N VAL A 4 31.78 -38.11 -12.46
CA VAL A 4 30.37 -37.95 -12.83
C VAL A 4 29.55 -37.51 -11.62
N SER A 5 29.79 -38.11 -10.44
CA SER A 5 29.13 -37.70 -9.20
C SER A 5 29.47 -36.27 -8.78
N VAL A 6 30.73 -35.83 -8.94
CA VAL A 6 31.13 -34.43 -8.66
C VAL A 6 30.44 -33.45 -9.61
N PHE A 7 30.39 -33.79 -10.91
CA PHE A 7 29.67 -32.98 -11.90
C PHE A 7 28.18 -32.83 -11.56
N LEU A 8 27.51 -33.93 -11.22
CA LEU A 8 26.08 -33.91 -10.84
C LEU A 8 25.83 -33.08 -9.57
N ILE A 9 26.69 -33.19 -8.56
CA ILE A 9 26.59 -32.37 -7.34
C ILE A 9 26.79 -30.89 -7.68
N SER A 10 27.78 -30.54 -8.50
CA SER A 10 28.01 -29.15 -8.90
C SER A 10 26.85 -28.57 -9.72
N ALA A 11 26.26 -29.36 -10.63
CA ALA A 11 25.10 -28.96 -11.41
C ALA A 11 23.87 -28.74 -10.50
N LEU A 12 23.66 -29.62 -9.52
CA LEU A 12 22.59 -29.48 -8.54
C LEU A 12 22.76 -28.21 -7.68
N LEU A 13 23.98 -27.94 -7.20
CA LEU A 13 24.28 -26.72 -6.44
C LEU A 13 24.04 -25.45 -7.26
N LEU A 14 24.38 -25.46 -8.55
CA LEU A 14 24.11 -24.34 -9.46
C LEU A 14 22.60 -24.11 -9.66
N ILE A 15 21.82 -25.18 -9.85
CA ILE A 15 20.36 -25.09 -9.99
C ILE A 15 19.73 -24.53 -8.72
N ILE A 16 20.16 -25.02 -7.54
CA ILE A 16 19.68 -24.52 -6.25
C ILE A 16 20.02 -23.04 -6.11
N SER A 17 21.28 -22.65 -6.36
CA SER A 17 21.72 -21.26 -6.30
C SER A 17 20.87 -20.36 -7.20
N PHE A 18 20.62 -20.78 -8.44
CA PHE A 18 19.81 -20.04 -9.40
C PHE A 18 18.35 -19.92 -8.94
N SER A 19 17.76 -21.03 -8.45
CA SER A 19 16.41 -21.03 -7.87
C SER A 19 16.28 -20.06 -6.70
N THR A 20 17.25 -20.04 -5.77
CA THR A 20 17.24 -19.07 -4.66
C THR A 20 17.28 -17.63 -5.14
N VAL A 21 18.09 -17.30 -6.16
CA VAL A 21 18.13 -15.94 -6.72
C VAL A 21 16.76 -15.54 -7.29
N LEU A 22 16.09 -16.45 -8.00
CA LEU A 22 14.75 -16.18 -8.54
C LEU A 22 13.70 -15.96 -7.43
N VAL A 23 13.72 -16.77 -6.37
CA VAL A 23 12.81 -16.61 -5.23
C VAL A 23 13.06 -15.28 -4.53
N VAL A 24 14.32 -14.93 -4.26
CA VAL A 24 14.67 -13.65 -3.64
C VAL A 24 14.22 -12.48 -4.51
N ALA A 25 14.42 -12.53 -5.83
CA ALA A 25 13.97 -11.48 -6.74
C ALA A 25 12.44 -11.33 -6.75
N SER A 26 11.71 -12.45 -6.71
CA SER A 26 10.23 -12.46 -6.66
C SER A 26 9.69 -11.88 -5.34
N VAL A 27 10.27 -12.28 -4.21
CA VAL A 27 9.94 -11.76 -2.89
C VAL A 27 10.26 -10.27 -2.82
N PHE A 28 11.45 -9.86 -3.28
CA PHE A 28 11.84 -8.46 -3.33
C PHE A 28 10.85 -7.62 -4.14
N LYS A 29 10.42 -8.12 -5.32
CA LYS A 29 9.43 -7.43 -6.14
C LYS A 29 8.09 -7.30 -5.41
N THR A 30 7.65 -8.34 -4.69
CA THR A 30 6.36 -8.35 -3.98
C THR A 30 6.38 -7.45 -2.75
N LEU A 31 7.48 -7.46 -1.98
CA LEU A 31 7.64 -6.64 -0.77
C LEU A 31 7.79 -5.15 -1.07
N ASN A 32 8.34 -4.81 -2.24
CA ASN A 32 8.53 -3.41 -2.66
C ASN A 32 7.38 -2.88 -3.52
N LYS A 33 6.24 -3.58 -3.56
CA LYS A 33 5.05 -3.03 -4.23
C LYS A 33 4.54 -1.82 -3.46
N PRO A 34 4.20 -0.71 -4.14
CA PRO A 34 3.62 0.44 -3.47
C PRO A 34 2.24 0.05 -2.92
N TYR A 35 1.88 0.59 -1.76
CA TYR A 35 0.55 0.41 -1.16
C TYR A 35 -0.60 0.81 -2.10
N THR A 36 -0.37 1.72 -3.04
CA THR A 36 -1.35 2.07 -4.07
C THR A 36 -1.73 0.91 -5.00
N GLU A 37 -0.88 -0.11 -5.14
CA GLU A 37 -1.23 -1.36 -5.83
C GLU A 37 -2.25 -2.18 -5.01
N ILE A 38 -2.13 -2.18 -3.68
CA ILE A 38 -3.12 -2.81 -2.79
C ILE A 38 -4.46 -2.08 -2.91
N ILE A 39 -4.44 -0.75 -2.94
CA ILE A 39 -5.64 0.07 -3.15
C ILE A 39 -6.30 -0.26 -4.50
N TYR A 40 -5.50 -0.37 -5.56
CA TYR A 40 -5.99 -0.74 -6.88
C TYR A 40 -6.60 -2.16 -6.90
N MET A 41 -5.94 -3.15 -6.30
CA MET A 41 -6.42 -4.53 -6.30
C MET A 41 -7.75 -4.71 -5.55
N ASN A 42 -7.99 -3.94 -4.48
CA ASN A 42 -9.21 -4.08 -3.67
C ASN A 42 -10.37 -3.20 -4.16
N TRP A 43 -10.08 -1.99 -4.64
CA TRP A 43 -11.13 -1.00 -4.95
C TRP A 43 -11.12 -0.53 -6.40
N SER A 44 -10.20 -1.03 -7.26
CA SER A 44 -9.99 -0.54 -8.62
C SER A 44 -9.68 0.96 -8.71
N ILE A 45 -9.19 1.56 -7.62
CA ILE A 45 -8.77 2.97 -7.53
C ILE A 45 -7.28 3.06 -7.91
N LYS A 46 -6.96 3.77 -8.99
CA LYS A 46 -5.59 3.90 -9.48
C LYS A 46 -4.95 5.19 -8.97
N LEU A 47 -4.17 5.10 -7.90
CA LEU A 47 -3.39 6.21 -7.36
C LEU A 47 -1.95 6.21 -7.88
N PRO A 48 -1.26 7.36 -7.96
CA PRO A 48 0.15 7.43 -8.35
C PRO A 48 1.02 6.70 -7.33
N SER A 49 2.02 5.96 -7.81
CA SER A 49 2.93 5.18 -6.94
C SER A 49 4.05 6.00 -6.31
N THR A 50 4.26 7.24 -6.76
CA THR A 50 5.28 8.15 -6.22
C THR A 50 4.70 9.00 -5.11
N TYR A 51 4.71 8.50 -3.89
CA TYR A 51 4.24 9.21 -2.70
C TYR A 51 5.16 8.94 -1.52
N LYS A 52 5.03 9.76 -0.48
CA LYS A 52 5.56 9.51 0.86
C LYS A 52 4.41 9.18 1.80
N GLU A 53 4.42 8.03 2.44
CA GLU A 53 3.48 7.76 3.53
C GLU A 53 3.92 8.55 4.78
N VAL A 54 3.05 9.44 5.25
CA VAL A 54 3.31 10.33 6.40
C VAL A 54 2.82 9.71 7.69
N TYR A 55 1.69 9.00 7.61
CA TYR A 55 1.06 8.35 8.75
C TYR A 55 0.23 7.18 8.27
N SER A 56 0.21 6.10 9.04
CA SER A 56 -0.68 4.96 8.84
C SER A 56 -1.05 4.36 10.19
N VAL A 57 -2.30 3.92 10.30
CA VAL A 57 -2.82 3.17 11.44
C VAL A 57 -3.95 2.27 10.99
N ASP A 58 -4.05 1.11 11.62
CA ASP A 58 -5.14 0.17 11.42
C ASP A 58 -5.72 -0.28 12.76
N SER A 59 -6.87 -0.94 12.67
CA SER A 59 -7.59 -1.51 13.81
C SER A 59 -6.95 -2.79 14.37
N GLY A 60 -5.78 -3.20 13.86
CA GLY A 60 -5.09 -4.42 14.21
C GLY A 60 -5.53 -5.63 13.39
N PRO A 61 -5.18 -6.85 13.84
CA PRO A 61 -5.51 -8.09 13.14
C PRO A 61 -7.01 -8.27 12.95
N SER A 62 -7.47 -8.33 11.69
CA SER A 62 -8.82 -8.77 11.31
C SER A 62 -8.73 -10.08 10.54
N PHE A 63 -9.46 -11.09 11.01
CA PHE A 63 -9.52 -12.40 10.36
C PHE A 63 -10.20 -12.36 8.99
N HIS A 64 -11.16 -11.46 8.82
CA HIS A 64 -11.92 -11.29 7.57
C HIS A 64 -11.32 -10.22 6.65
N GLY A 65 -10.27 -9.51 7.09
CA GLY A 65 -9.64 -8.44 6.32
C GLY A 65 -10.49 -7.17 6.22
N ASP A 66 -11.55 -7.07 7.02
CA ASP A 66 -12.52 -5.96 7.09
C ASP A 66 -12.14 -4.90 8.14
N GLY A 67 -10.92 -4.95 8.66
CA GLY A 67 -10.41 -3.96 9.60
C GLY A 67 -10.37 -2.56 8.99
N GLU A 68 -10.73 -1.57 9.80
CA GLU A 68 -10.61 -0.15 9.47
C GLU A 68 -9.14 0.27 9.39
N ARG A 69 -8.83 1.16 8.44
CA ARG A 69 -7.49 1.66 8.15
C ARG A 69 -7.53 3.14 7.80
N TYR A 70 -6.50 3.86 8.22
CA TYR A 70 -6.31 5.26 7.90
C TYR A 70 -4.86 5.49 7.45
N HIS A 71 -4.68 6.13 6.30
CA HIS A 71 -3.38 6.44 5.73
C HIS A 71 -3.35 7.90 5.27
N ILE A 72 -2.20 8.55 5.43
CA ILE A 72 -1.91 9.88 4.88
C ILE A 72 -0.74 9.74 3.90
N PHE A 73 -1.01 10.04 2.64
CA PHE A 73 0.00 10.08 1.58
C PHE A 73 0.29 11.53 1.18
N ASP A 74 1.57 11.87 1.10
CA ASP A 74 2.06 13.15 0.62
C ASP A 74 2.64 12.97 -0.79
N TYR A 75 2.15 13.79 -1.73
CA TYR A 75 2.56 13.77 -3.13
C TYR A 75 3.39 15.01 -3.41
N LYS A 76 4.60 14.81 -3.95
CA LYS A 76 5.50 15.92 -4.29
C LYS A 76 4.93 16.81 -5.39
N ASN A 77 4.15 16.24 -6.31
CA ASN A 77 3.49 16.94 -7.39
C ASN A 77 1.97 16.79 -7.27
N ASN A 78 1.26 17.91 -7.19
CA ASN A 78 -0.21 17.90 -7.09
C ASN A 78 -0.87 17.30 -8.33
N ASP A 79 -0.28 17.47 -9.52
CA ASP A 79 -0.87 16.96 -10.76
C ASP A 79 -0.99 15.43 -10.75
N ASP A 80 -0.09 14.74 -10.04
CA ASP A 80 -0.11 13.28 -9.92
C ASP A 80 -1.44 12.81 -9.31
N ILE A 81 -1.89 13.45 -8.23
CA ILE A 81 -3.11 13.07 -7.52
C ILE A 81 -4.37 13.69 -8.15
N GLU A 82 -4.29 14.93 -8.63
CA GLU A 82 -5.42 15.66 -9.22
C GLU A 82 -5.96 15.00 -10.49
N LEU A 83 -5.09 14.41 -11.31
CA LEU A 83 -5.48 13.73 -12.55
C LEU A 83 -5.86 12.25 -12.35
N SER A 84 -5.62 11.69 -11.16
CA SER A 84 -5.80 10.26 -10.91
C SER A 84 -7.26 9.86 -10.66
N LEU A 85 -8.10 10.79 -10.20
CA LEU A 85 -9.49 10.56 -9.80
C LEU A 85 -10.41 11.69 -10.27
N LYS A 86 -11.71 11.42 -10.34
CA LYS A 86 -12.74 12.44 -10.60
C LYS A 86 -13.17 13.09 -9.29
N TRP A 87 -12.37 14.04 -8.84
CA TRP A 87 -12.59 14.72 -7.57
C TRP A 87 -13.90 15.53 -7.55
N ASN A 88 -14.58 15.48 -6.41
CA ASN A 88 -15.63 16.39 -6.02
C ASN A 88 -15.04 17.43 -5.07
N ASP A 89 -15.38 18.70 -5.30
CA ASP A 89 -14.94 19.82 -4.48
C ASP A 89 -15.97 20.18 -3.41
N GLY A 90 -15.47 20.55 -2.23
CA GLY A 90 -16.28 21.17 -1.18
C GLY A 90 -16.79 20.20 -0.12
N LYS A 91 -17.58 20.76 0.79
CA LYS A 91 -18.04 20.04 1.98
C LYS A 91 -19.12 19.04 1.66
N ASN A 92 -19.03 17.88 2.29
CA ASN A 92 -20.04 16.84 2.19
C ASN A 92 -20.23 16.17 3.56
N ALA A 93 -21.34 16.47 4.22
CA ALA A 93 -21.63 16.00 5.57
C ALA A 93 -21.71 14.46 5.66
N SER A 94 -22.18 13.79 4.61
CA SER A 94 -22.26 12.31 4.58
C SER A 94 -20.86 11.69 4.56
N ILE A 95 -19.99 12.21 3.70
CA ILE A 95 -18.58 11.77 3.62
C ILE A 95 -17.84 12.10 4.92
N GLU A 96 -17.99 13.31 5.46
CA GLU A 96 -17.38 13.66 6.75
C GLU A 96 -17.85 12.73 7.88
N SER A 97 -19.12 12.35 7.90
CA SER A 97 -19.67 11.42 8.91
C SER A 97 -19.10 10.01 8.75
N ALA A 98 -18.99 9.50 7.51
CA ALA A 98 -18.40 8.21 7.22
C ALA A 98 -16.90 8.17 7.61
N ILE A 99 -16.15 9.24 7.31
CA ILE A 99 -14.76 9.36 7.73
C ILE A 99 -14.66 9.39 9.27
N LYS A 100 -15.48 10.21 9.95
CA LYS A 100 -15.47 10.28 11.42
C LYS A 100 -15.76 8.94 12.09
N HIS A 101 -16.62 8.11 11.51
CA HIS A 101 -16.85 6.75 12.01
C HIS A 101 -15.54 5.95 12.07
N VAL A 102 -14.79 5.92 10.97
CA VAL A 102 -13.49 5.24 10.86
C VAL A 102 -12.44 5.87 11.76
N LEU A 103 -12.42 7.20 11.89
CA LEU A 103 -11.43 7.86 12.76
C LEU A 103 -11.70 7.61 14.24
N ASN A 104 -12.96 7.47 14.65
CA ASN A 104 -13.33 7.28 16.06
C ASN A 104 -13.03 5.86 16.58
N SER A 105 -12.91 4.88 15.70
CA SER A 105 -12.52 3.52 16.07
C SER A 105 -11.00 3.34 16.18
N LEU A 106 -10.23 4.30 15.66
CA LEU A 106 -8.77 4.27 15.63
C LEU A 106 -8.20 5.26 16.65
N THR A 107 -7.09 4.90 17.29
CA THR A 107 -6.36 5.83 18.17
C THR A 107 -5.43 6.69 17.32
N ILE A 108 -5.88 7.89 16.94
CA ILE A 108 -5.16 8.79 16.04
C ILE A 108 -4.69 10.04 16.81
N PRO A 109 -3.38 10.38 16.79
CA PRO A 109 -2.89 11.64 17.33
C PRO A 109 -3.52 12.86 16.63
N ASN A 110 -3.76 13.94 17.39
CA ASN A 110 -4.48 15.11 16.88
C ASN A 110 -3.77 15.77 15.68
N GLU A 111 -2.45 15.69 15.59
CA GLU A 111 -1.67 16.23 14.46
C GLU A 111 -1.95 15.52 13.12
N TYR A 112 -2.49 14.30 13.15
CA TYR A 112 -2.86 13.52 11.97
C TYR A 112 -4.36 13.51 11.71
N MET A 113 -5.16 14.22 12.51
CA MET A 113 -6.61 14.34 12.27
C MET A 113 -6.88 15.26 11.07
N PRO A 114 -7.78 14.90 10.14
CA PRO A 114 -8.14 15.75 9.02
C PRO A 114 -8.85 17.02 9.48
N ASN A 115 -8.48 18.16 8.90
CA ASN A 115 -9.14 19.45 9.17
C ASN A 115 -10.29 19.71 8.19
N PHE A 116 -11.51 19.33 8.57
CA PHE A 116 -12.73 19.57 7.77
C PHE A 116 -13.14 21.05 7.63
N LYS A 117 -12.45 21.98 8.30
CA LYS A 117 -12.64 23.42 8.06
C LYS A 117 -11.86 23.92 6.85
N SER A 118 -10.79 23.22 6.46
CA SER A 118 -10.01 23.52 5.27
C SER A 118 -10.73 23.08 4.00
N LYS A 119 -10.25 23.57 2.84
CA LYS A 119 -10.68 23.04 1.54
C LYS A 119 -10.16 21.62 1.38
N TYR A 120 -11.01 20.72 0.91
CA TYR A 120 -10.67 19.35 0.57
C TYR A 120 -11.50 18.86 -0.60
N LYS A 121 -11.05 17.76 -1.19
CA LYS A 121 -11.71 17.04 -2.28
C LYS A 121 -11.97 15.60 -1.86
N TYR A 122 -12.96 14.96 -2.46
CA TYR A 122 -13.26 13.54 -2.24
C TYR A 122 -13.69 12.86 -3.55
N TYR A 123 -13.64 11.53 -3.61
CA TYR A 123 -14.06 10.72 -4.76
C TYR A 123 -15.15 9.74 -4.31
#